data_AF-A0A965IRJ0-F1
#
_entry.id   AF-A0A965IRJ0-F1
#
_cell.length_a   1.000
_cell.length_b   1.000
_cell.length_c   1.000
_cell.angle_alpha   90.00
_cell.angle_beta   90.00
_cell.angle_gamma   90.00
#
_symmetry.space_group_name_H-M   'P 1'
#
loop_
_entity.id
_entity.type
_entity.pdbx_description
1 polymer ?
#
loop_
_entity_poly.entity_id
_entity_poly.type
_entity_poly.pdbx_seq_one_letter_code
_entity_poly.pdbx_strand_id
1 'polypeptide(L)'
;MPDSAADFVPETPAPNDAHMWQRLLSQLTAGHNLTRAEAAWFVQSVFTGEAPADLMGAVLTGLRTKHESVDELAGMLDFLLEQTTAVECSGDRLDVVGTGGDGHHSV
;
A
#
# COMPACT_ATOMS: atom_id res chain seq x y z
N MET A 1 -9.41 -17.81 -36.72
CA MET A 1 -9.55 -16.55 -35.96
C MET A 1 -9.47 -16.92 -34.48
N PRO A 2 -8.31 -16.79 -33.81
CA PRO A 2 -8.27 -16.89 -32.35
C PRO A 2 -8.72 -15.55 -31.72
N ASP A 3 -9.37 -15.72 -30.56
CA ASP A 3 -10.15 -14.78 -29.77
C ASP A 3 -9.22 -13.86 -28.94
N SER A 4 -9.21 -12.55 -29.18
CA SER A 4 -8.38 -11.55 -28.49
C SER A 4 -9.25 -10.64 -27.63
N ALA A 5 -9.51 -11.11 -26.42
CA ALA A 5 -9.98 -10.29 -25.30
C ALA A 5 -9.19 -10.60 -24.00
N ALA A 6 -8.01 -11.25 -24.14
CA ALA A 6 -7.14 -11.62 -23.02
C ALA A 6 -5.86 -10.78 -22.91
N ASP A 7 -5.62 -9.83 -23.83
CA ASP A 7 -4.31 -9.19 -24.02
C ASP A 7 -4.12 -7.82 -23.33
N PHE A 8 -4.93 -7.48 -22.31
CA PHE A 8 -4.64 -6.32 -21.48
C PHE A 8 -4.96 -6.58 -20.01
N VAL A 9 -4.17 -7.46 -19.39
CA VAL A 9 -3.88 -7.33 -17.97
C VAL A 9 -2.74 -6.32 -17.91
N PRO A 10 -2.96 -5.07 -17.44
CA PRO A 10 -1.84 -4.16 -17.26
C PRO A 10 -0.87 -4.82 -16.29
N GLU A 11 0.34 -5.10 -16.76
CA GLU A 11 1.41 -5.56 -15.87
C GLU A 11 1.54 -4.54 -14.74
N THR A 12 1.43 -5.02 -13.50
CA THR A 12 1.72 -4.20 -12.32
C THR A 12 3.10 -3.57 -12.54
N PRO A 13 3.23 -2.23 -12.53
CA PRO A 13 4.50 -1.58 -12.82
C PRO A 13 5.61 -2.14 -11.92
N ALA A 14 6.84 -2.22 -12.40
CA ALA A 14 7.94 -2.62 -11.53
C ALA A 14 8.15 -1.55 -10.43
N PRO A 15 8.54 -1.92 -9.20
CA PRO A 15 8.82 -0.95 -8.12
C PRO A 15 9.85 0.14 -8.47
N ASN A 16 10.71 -0.10 -9.45
CA ASN A 16 11.68 0.86 -9.97
C ASN A 16 11.13 1.79 -11.08
N ASP A 17 9.84 1.75 -11.36
CA ASP A 17 9.21 2.58 -12.38
C ASP A 17 9.10 4.05 -11.91
N ALA A 18 9.97 4.89 -12.46
CA ALA A 18 10.01 6.32 -12.17
C ALA A 18 8.68 7.04 -12.50
N HIS A 19 7.95 6.63 -13.54
CA HIS A 19 6.68 7.25 -13.91
C HIS A 19 5.60 6.95 -12.87
N MET A 20 5.61 5.74 -12.31
CA MET A 20 4.66 5.35 -11.26
C MET A 20 4.86 6.21 -10.01
N TRP A 21 6.10 6.36 -9.54
CA TRP A 21 6.43 7.24 -8.41
C TRP A 21 6.01 8.69 -8.65
N GLN A 22 6.32 9.25 -9.83
CA GLN A 22 5.90 10.60 -10.20
C GLN A 22 4.38 10.75 -10.20
N ARG A 23 3.64 9.73 -10.66
CA ARG A 23 2.18 9.71 -10.66
C ARG A 23 1.62 9.71 -9.24
N LEU A 24 2.13 8.86 -8.34
CA LEU A 24 1.69 8.83 -6.94
C LEU A 24 1.90 10.20 -6.27
N LEU A 25 3.10 10.77 -6.42
CA LEU A 25 3.42 12.07 -5.82
C LEU A 25 2.54 13.20 -6.40
N SER A 26 2.30 13.21 -7.71
CA SER A 26 1.44 14.20 -8.35
C SER A 26 -0.01 14.12 -7.84
N GLN A 27 -0.54 12.91 -7.64
CA GLN A 27 -1.88 12.72 -7.07
C GLN A 27 -1.96 13.17 -5.62
N LEU A 28 -1.03 12.73 -4.77
CA LEU A 28 -1.04 13.04 -3.34
C LEU A 28 -0.83 14.54 -3.08
N THR A 29 0.07 15.19 -3.81
CA THR A 29 0.29 16.64 -3.69
C THR A 29 -0.90 17.46 -4.20
N ALA A 30 -1.70 16.92 -5.12
CA ALA A 30 -2.97 17.50 -5.54
C ALA A 30 -4.14 17.20 -4.59
N GLY A 31 -3.94 16.42 -3.52
CA GLY A 31 -4.99 16.01 -2.59
C GLY A 31 -5.91 14.92 -3.13
N HIS A 32 -5.51 14.19 -4.18
CA HIS A 32 -6.26 13.06 -4.72
C HIS A 32 -5.88 11.75 -4.02
N ASN A 33 -6.87 10.86 -3.86
CA ASN A 33 -6.63 9.51 -3.33
C ASN A 33 -5.95 8.64 -4.38
N LEU A 34 -5.04 7.79 -3.93
CA LEU A 34 -4.55 6.67 -4.74
C LEU A 34 -5.67 5.63 -4.88
N THR A 35 -5.66 4.92 -6.00
CA THR A 35 -6.47 3.73 -6.17
C THR A 35 -5.95 2.58 -5.29
N ARG A 36 -6.81 1.60 -5.01
CA ARG A 36 -6.44 0.38 -4.27
C ARG A 36 -5.21 -0.33 -4.88
N ALA A 37 -5.13 -0.39 -6.20
CA ALA A 37 -4.02 -0.99 -6.94
C ALA A 37 -2.71 -0.17 -6.81
N GLU A 38 -2.79 1.16 -6.84
CA GLU A 38 -1.63 2.02 -6.62
C GLU A 38 -1.11 1.93 -5.19
N ALA A 39 -2.00 1.84 -4.21
CA ALA A 39 -1.64 1.66 -2.81
C ALA A 39 -0.98 0.28 -2.57
N ALA A 40 -1.52 -0.77 -3.19
CA ALA A 40 -0.91 -2.11 -3.17
C ALA A 40 0.49 -2.11 -3.81
N TRP A 41 0.64 -1.46 -4.96
CA TRP A 41 1.94 -1.30 -5.62
C TRP A 41 2.95 -0.56 -4.74
N PHE A 42 2.52 0.51 -4.07
CA PHE A 42 3.38 1.27 -3.18
C PHE A 42 3.88 0.41 -2.01
N VAL A 43 2.98 -0.30 -1.31
CA VAL A 43 3.39 -1.13 -0.18
C VAL A 43 4.23 -2.33 -0.63
N GLN A 44 3.97 -2.90 -1.80
CA GLN A 44 4.79 -3.96 -2.39
C GLN A 44 6.23 -3.46 -2.57
N SER A 45 6.40 -2.28 -3.15
CA SER A 45 7.71 -1.65 -3.38
C SER A 45 8.48 -1.42 -2.07
N VAL A 46 7.78 -1.01 -1.01
CA VAL A 46 8.36 -0.85 0.34
C VAL A 46 8.74 -2.20 0.94
N PHE A 47 7.85 -3.18 0.85
CA PHE A 47 8.01 -4.51 1.44
C PHE A 47 9.16 -5.30 0.80
N THR A 48 9.36 -5.18 -0.52
CA THR A 48 10.48 -5.82 -1.23
C THR A 48 11.82 -5.08 -1.03
N GLY A 49 11.81 -3.90 -0.42
CA GLY A 49 12.99 -3.07 -0.24
C GLY A 49 13.46 -2.35 -1.51
N GLU A 50 12.59 -2.27 -2.53
CA GLU A 50 12.89 -1.64 -3.82
C GLU A 50 12.49 -0.15 -3.87
N ALA A 51 11.73 0.33 -2.88
CA ALA A 51 11.33 1.73 -2.77
C ALA A 51 12.51 2.65 -2.38
N PRO A 52 12.84 3.67 -3.19
CA PRO A 52 13.81 4.70 -2.80
C PRO A 52 13.35 5.46 -1.56
N ALA A 53 14.25 5.65 -0.58
CA ALA A 53 13.89 6.15 0.75
C ALA A 53 13.30 7.58 0.73
N ASP A 54 13.81 8.43 -0.15
CA ASP A 54 13.34 9.79 -0.41
C ASP A 54 11.92 9.81 -0.99
N LEU A 55 11.64 8.96 -1.99
CA LEU A 55 10.31 8.84 -2.59
C LEU A 55 9.30 8.21 -1.63
N MET A 56 9.71 7.19 -0.88
CA MET A 56 8.90 6.59 0.18
C MET A 56 8.51 7.64 1.23
N GLY A 57 9.47 8.42 1.73
CA GLY A 57 9.19 9.49 2.69
C GLY A 57 8.23 10.55 2.14
N ALA A 58 8.37 10.91 0.86
CA ALA A 58 7.47 11.86 0.20
C ALA A 58 6.05 11.32 0.04
N VAL A 59 5.88 10.05 -0.37
CA VAL A 59 4.56 9.40 -0.46
C VAL A 59 3.89 9.30 0.91
N LEU A 60 4.61 8.86 1.95
CA LEU A 60 4.08 8.77 3.31
C LEU A 60 3.66 10.15 3.86
N THR A 61 4.44 11.18 3.57
CA THR A 61 4.10 12.56 3.97
C THR A 61 2.86 13.06 3.22
N GLY A 62 2.75 12.77 1.93
CA GLY A 62 1.59 13.14 1.10
C GLY A 62 0.31 12.46 1.59
N LEU A 63 0.37 11.15 1.85
CA LEU A 63 -0.71 10.36 2.45
C LEU A 63 -1.19 10.97 3.77
N ARG A 64 -0.26 11.26 4.69
CA ARG A 64 -0.58 11.88 5.98
C ARG A 64 -1.18 13.28 5.84
N THR A 65 -0.65 14.10 4.93
CA THR A 65 -1.09 15.49 4.74
C THR A 65 -2.50 15.56 4.17
N LYS A 66 -2.83 14.67 3.23
CA LYS A 66 -4.17 14.56 2.64
C LYS A 66 -5.18 13.89 3.59
N HIS A 67 -4.70 13.10 4.54
CA HIS A 67 -5.41 12.02 5.23
C HIS A 67 -5.67 10.83 4.31
N GLU A 68 -5.25 9.66 4.78
CA GLU A 68 -5.39 8.39 4.09
C GLU A 68 -6.86 7.96 4.04
N SER A 69 -7.28 7.42 2.91
CA SER A 69 -8.62 6.89 2.67
C SER A 69 -8.70 5.40 2.96
N VAL A 70 -9.92 4.89 3.13
CA VAL A 70 -10.18 3.46 3.38
C VAL A 70 -9.67 2.59 2.24
N ASP A 71 -9.85 3.01 0.98
CA ASP A 71 -9.41 2.23 -0.19
C ASP A 71 -7.88 2.15 -0.30
N GLU A 72 -7.17 3.21 0.09
CA GLU A 72 -5.71 3.24 0.17
C GLU A 72 -5.22 2.25 1.23
N LEU A 73 -5.80 2.30 2.44
CA LEU A 73 -5.44 1.38 3.53
C LEU A 73 -5.77 -0.07 3.18
N ALA A 74 -6.94 -0.33 2.57
CA ALA A 74 -7.33 -1.67 2.14
C ALA A 74 -6.40 -2.23 1.07
N GLY A 75 -5.98 -1.42 0.09
CA GLY A 75 -5.05 -1.84 -0.94
C GLY A 75 -3.67 -2.19 -0.39
N MET A 76 -3.17 -1.40 0.57
CA MET A 76 -1.94 -1.76 1.27
C MET A 76 -2.09 -3.05 2.09
N LEU A 77 -3.22 -3.23 2.75
CA LEU A 77 -3.48 -4.41 3.58
C LEU A 77 -3.58 -5.69 2.74
N ASP A 78 -4.22 -5.66 1.56
CA ASP A 78 -4.35 -6.84 0.70
C ASP A 78 -3.00 -7.48 0.41
N PHE A 79 -2.02 -6.69 -0.03
CA PHE A 79 -0.68 -7.18 -0.30
C PHE A 79 -0.03 -7.74 0.96
N LEU A 80 -0.11 -7.04 2.09
CA LEU A 80 0.50 -7.50 3.35
C LEU A 80 -0.11 -8.81 3.83
N LEU A 81 -1.42 -9.00 3.70
CA LEU A 81 -2.11 -10.25 4.07
C LEU A 81 -1.67 -11.41 3.17
N GLU A 82 -1.47 -11.17 1.87
CA GLU A 82 -0.93 -12.18 0.95
C GLU A 82 0.49 -12.61 1.31
N GLN A 83 1.31 -11.71 1.86
CA GLN A 83 2.67 -12.02 2.30
C GLN A 83 2.75 -12.58 3.72
N THR A 84 1.64 -12.58 4.47
CA THR A 84 1.63 -12.99 5.88
C THR A 84 1.56 -14.51 6.01
N THR A 85 2.36 -15.09 6.91
CA THR A 85 2.23 -16.51 7.27
C THR A 85 0.98 -16.71 8.12
N ALA A 86 0.02 -17.48 7.60
CA ALA A 86 -1.21 -17.80 8.32
C ALA A 86 -0.92 -18.71 9.53
N VAL A 87 -1.53 -18.40 10.67
CA VAL A 87 -1.50 -19.22 11.88
C VAL A 87 -2.88 -19.81 12.12
N GLU A 88 -2.97 -21.14 12.18
CA GLU A 88 -4.20 -21.83 12.54
C GLU A 88 -4.35 -21.90 14.07
N CYS A 89 -5.51 -21.48 14.58
CA CYS A 89 -5.84 -21.52 16.01
C CYS A 89 -7.25 -22.06 16.19
N SER A 90 -7.51 -23.07 17.03
CA SER A 90 -8.89 -23.53 17.29
C SER A 90 -9.55 -22.77 18.46
N GLY A 91 -10.88 -22.73 18.50
CA GLY A 91 -11.65 -22.09 19.57
C GLY A 91 -11.93 -20.60 19.36
N ASP A 92 -12.48 -19.95 20.39
CA ASP A 92 -12.78 -18.51 20.39
C ASP A 92 -11.48 -17.70 20.44
N ARG A 93 -11.42 -16.63 19.63
CA ARG A 93 -10.22 -15.81 19.44
C ARG A 93 -10.53 -14.34 19.74
N LEU A 94 -9.59 -13.65 20.37
CA LEU A 94 -9.62 -12.23 20.65
C LEU A 94 -8.25 -11.64 20.34
N ASP A 95 -8.24 -10.50 19.66
CA ASP A 95 -7.04 -9.70 19.46
C ASP A 95 -7.18 -8.36 20.20
N VAL A 96 -6.15 -7.97 20.94
CA VAL A 96 -6.10 -6.72 21.70
C VAL A 96 -4.88 -5.95 21.25
N VAL A 97 -5.10 -5.01 20.32
CA VAL A 97 -4.04 -4.20 19.71
C VAL A 97 -4.37 -2.72 19.79
N GLY A 98 -3.31 -1.92 19.84
CA GLY A 98 -3.37 -0.47 19.64
C GLY A 98 -2.34 -0.08 18.60
N THR A 99 -2.62 0.98 17.83
CA THR A 99 -1.64 1.51 16.87
C THR A 99 -0.39 2.05 17.56
N GLY A 100 -0.49 2.39 18.85
CA GLY A 100 0.53 3.12 19.60
C GLY A 100 0.67 4.58 19.15
N GLY A 101 1.66 5.28 19.68
CA GLY A 101 2.02 6.66 19.27
C GLY A 101 1.25 7.78 19.98
N ASP A 102 0.55 7.49 21.09
CA ASP A 102 -0.21 8.46 21.89
C ASP A 102 0.66 9.34 22.83
N GLY A 103 1.98 9.07 22.88
CA GLY A 103 2.93 9.80 23.70
C GLY A 103 2.77 9.62 25.22
N HIS A 104 1.97 8.65 25.67
CA HIS A 104 1.65 8.49 27.10
C HIS A 104 2.58 7.56 27.88
N HIS A 105 3.58 6.95 27.23
CA HIS A 105 4.53 6.03 27.88
C HIS A 105 3.82 4.92 28.68
N SER A 106 2.75 4.38 28.12
CA SER A 106 1.98 3.28 28.68
C SER A 106 2.82 1.99 28.71
N VAL A 107 2.69 1.21 29.79
CA VAL A 107 3.30 -0.13 29.93
C VAL A 107 2.48 -1.21 29.24
#